data_AF-A0A9E5QSA2-F1
#
_entry.id   AF-A0A9E5QSA2-F1
#
_cell.length_a   1.000
_cell.length_b   1.000
_cell.length_c   1.000
_cell.angle_alpha   90.00
_cell.angle_beta   90.00
_cell.angle_gamma   90.00
#
_symmetry.space_group_name_H-M   'P 1'
#
loop_
_entity.id
_entity.type
_entity.pdbx_description
1 polymer ?
#
loop_
_entity_poly.entity_id
_entity_poly.type
_entity_poly.pdbx_seq_one_letter_code
_entity_poly.pdbx_strand_id
1 'polypeptide(L)' 'MDILRGLKASPDRKSAEGGKILDPSKGKEYHCKIWVEGKQLRMRAYWGMLYGTRTWERVP' A
#
# COMPACT_ATOMS: atom_id res chain seq x y z
N MET A 1 7.94 4.91 14.17
CA MET A 1 6.94 5.60 13.33
C MET A 1 6.47 4.61 12.29
N ASP A 2 5.22 4.17 12.37
CA ASP A 2 4.73 3.14 11.44
C ASP A 2 4.01 3.82 10.28
N ILE A 3 4.56 3.59 9.07
CA ILE A 3 4.13 4.23 7.83
C ILE A 3 2.93 3.50 7.22
N LEU A 4 2.83 2.19 7.42
CA LEU A 4 1.83 1.32 6.80
C LEU A 4 1.22 0.41 7.86
N ARG A 5 -0.11 0.44 8.01
CA ARG A 5 -0.81 -0.27 9.11
C ARG A 5 -2.16 -0.82 8.67
N GLY A 6 -2.66 -1.82 9.40
CA GLY A 6 -4.03 -2.33 9.26
C GLY A 6 -4.33 -3.12 7.98
N LEU A 7 -3.30 -3.45 7.20
CA LEU A 7 -3.46 -4.31 6.02
C LEU A 7 -3.87 -5.73 6.45
N LYS A 8 -4.91 -6.25 5.78
CA LYS A 8 -5.33 -7.64 5.90
C LYS A 8 -4.96 -8.38 4.63
N ALA A 9 -4.16 -9.44 4.78
CA ALA A 9 -3.73 -10.24 3.64
C ALA A 9 -4.89 -11.06 3.08
N SER A 10 -4.90 -11.24 1.75
CA SER A 10 -5.75 -12.19 1.07
C SER A 10 -5.38 -13.63 1.46
N PRO A 11 -6.29 -14.61 1.27
CA PRO A 11 -6.00 -16.02 1.54
C PRO A 11 -4.78 -16.56 0.78
N ASP A 12 -4.57 -16.09 -0.46
CA ASP A 12 -3.45 -16.48 -1.32
C ASP A 12 -2.15 -15.70 -1.03
N ARG A 13 -2.18 -14.75 -0.09
CA ARG A 13 -1.07 -13.87 0.29
C ARG A 13 -0.45 -13.08 -0.86
N LYS A 14 -1.17 -12.89 -1.97
CA LYS A 14 -0.71 -12.09 -3.11
C LYS A 14 -1.16 -10.63 -3.04
N SER A 15 -2.09 -10.31 -2.15
CA SER A 15 -2.53 -8.94 -1.90
C SER A 15 -2.85 -8.71 -0.43
N ALA A 16 -2.90 -7.44 -0.06
CA ALA A 16 -3.45 -7.03 1.22
C ALA A 16 -4.18 -5.69 1.09
N GLU A 17 -5.27 -5.53 1.80
CA GLU A 17 -6.16 -4.37 1.68
C GLU A 17 -6.72 -3.92 3.03
N GLY A 18 -7.52 -2.84 3.01
CA GLY A 18 -8.10 -2.23 4.21
C GLY A 18 -7.11 -1.44 5.07
N GLY A 19 -5.87 -1.31 4.62
CA GLY A 19 -4.81 -0.61 5.35
C GLY A 19 -4.83 0.91 5.16
N LYS A 20 -3.95 1.57 5.91
CA LYS A 20 -3.64 2.98 5.77
C LYS A 20 -2.15 3.22 5.61
N ILE A 21 -1.81 4.25 4.84
CA ILE A 21 -0.45 4.76 4.69
C ILE A 21 -0.35 6.21 5.13
N LEU A 22 0.68 6.51 5.92
CA LEU A 22 1.04 7.87 6.32
C LEU A 22 1.95 8.51 5.27
N ASP A 23 1.55 9.66 4.75
CA ASP A 23 2.42 10.58 4.00
C ASP A 23 3.18 11.47 5.00
N PRO A 24 4.49 11.21 5.24
CA PRO A 24 5.26 11.94 6.24
C PRO A 24 5.46 13.41 5.86
N SER A 25 5.40 13.75 4.57
CA SER A 25 5.57 15.14 4.11
C SER A 25 4.36 16.01 4.43
N LYS A 26 3.17 15.40 4.54
CA LYS A 26 1.90 16.09 4.79
C LYS A 26 1.28 15.80 6.16
N GLY A 27 1.79 14.78 6.86
CA GLY A 27 1.18 14.27 8.10
C GLY A 27 -0.22 13.68 7.90
N LYS A 28 -0.57 13.23 6.68
CA LYS A 28 -1.91 12.72 6.35
C LYS A 28 -1.89 11.23 6.10
N GLU A 29 -2.96 10.55 6.52
CA GLU A 29 -3.17 9.13 6.23
C GLU A 29 -4.12 8.94 5.05
N TYR A 30 -3.82 7.94 4.22
CA TYR A 30 -4.62 7.54 3.06
C TYR A 30 -4.96 6.07 3.14
N HIS A 31 -6.17 5.69 2.73
CA HIS A 31 -6.48 4.27 2.52
C HIS A 31 -5.55 3.69 1.47
N CYS A 32 -5.13 2.44 1.66
CA CYS A 32 -4.23 1.79 0.73
C CYS A 32 -4.50 0.29 0.58
N LYS A 33 -4.03 -0.24 -0.55
CA LYS A 33 -3.88 -1.66 -0.79
C LYS A 33 -2.54 -1.97 -1.44
N ILE A 34 -2.06 -3.19 -1.26
CA ILE A 34 -0.85 -3.70 -1.88
C ILE A 34 -1.11 -5.01 -2.61
N TRP A 35 -0.36 -5.28 -3.67
CA TRP A 35 -0.38 -6.57 -4.35
C TRP A 35 0.97 -6.87 -5.00
N VAL A 36 1.26 -8.14 -5.16
CA VAL A 36 2.47 -8.62 -5.82
C VAL A 36 2.20 -8.81 -7.30
N GLU A 37 3.11 -8.32 -8.12
CA GLU A 37 3.09 -8.48 -9.58
C GLU A 37 4.49 -8.92 -10.02
N GLY A 38 4.65 -10.22 -10.29
CA GLY A 38 5.96 -10.82 -10.53
C GLY A 38 6.88 -10.67 -9.31
N LYS A 39 7.99 -9.93 -9.48
CA LYS A 39 8.96 -9.61 -8.41
C LYS A 39 8.72 -8.24 -7.76
N GLN A 40 7.70 -7.51 -8.19
CA GLN A 40 7.41 -6.15 -7.74
C GLN A 40 6.25 -6.14 -6.74
N LEU A 41 6.33 -5.27 -5.75
CA LEU A 41 5.20 -4.94 -4.89
C LEU A 41 4.57 -3.63 -5.37
N ARG A 42 3.31 -3.69 -5.77
CA ARG A 42 2.54 -2.50 -6.11
C ARG A 42 1.83 -2.03 -4.84
N MET A 43 1.83 -0.73 -4.62
CA MET A 43 1.13 -0.07 -3.53
C MET A 43 0.26 1.04 -4.09
N ARG A 44 -1.05 0.98 -3.82
CA ARG A 44 -1.99 2.02 -4.21
C ARG A 44 -2.52 2.75 -2.99
N ALA A 45 -2.47 4.07 -3.01
CA ALA A 45 -3.10 4.96 -2.03
C ALA A 45 -4.29 5.69 -2.67
N TYR A 46 -5.34 5.90 -1.89
CA TYR A 46 -6.60 6.52 -2.31
C TYR A 46 -6.80 7.87 -1.61
N TRP A 47 -7.15 8.89 -2.39
CA TRP A 47 -7.59 10.20 -1.91
C TRP A 47 -9.00 10.48 -2.44
N GLY A 48 -10.00 9.96 -1.75
CA GLY A 48 -11.38 9.95 -2.24
C GLY A 48 -11.47 9.08 -3.50
N MET A 49 -11.96 9.65 -4.60
CA MET A 49 -12.09 8.95 -5.89
C MET A 49 -10.77 8.85 -6.68
N LEU A 50 -9.77 9.67 -6.33
CA LEU A 50 -8.45 9.65 -6.99
C LEU A 50 -7.53 8.62 -6.32
N TYR A 51 -6.61 8.06 -7.10
CA TYR A 51 -5.62 7.12 -6.58
C TYR A 51 -4.27 7.24 -7.28
N GLY A 52 -3.21 6.96 -6.53
CA GLY A 52 -1.84 6.85 -7.04
C GLY A 52 -1.28 5.46 -6.75
N THR A 53 -0.59 4.87 -7.73
CA THR A 53 0.10 3.57 -7.54
C THR A 53 1.61 3.80 -7.60
N ARG A 54 2.35 3.24 -6.64
CA ARG A 54 3.81 3.16 -6.65
C ARG A 54 4.24 1.71 -6.75
N THR A 55 5.39 1.51 -7.36
CA THR A 55 6.02 0.20 -7.52
C THR A 55 7.24 0.16 -6.63
N TRP A 56 7.33 -0.85 -5.78
CA TRP A 56 8.49 -1.13 -4.97
C TRP A 56 9.19 -2.36 -5.52
N GLU A 57 10.47 -2.20 -5.80
CA GLU A 57 11.32 -3.31 -6.19
C GLU A 57 11.77 -4.05 -4.95
N ARG A 58 11.75 -5.39 -5.02
CA ARG A 58 12.32 -6.20 -3.96
C ARG A 58 13.84 -6.04 -4.00
N VAL A 59 14.39 -5.47 -2.94
CA VAL A 59 15.84 -5.45 -2.72
C VAL A 59 16.31 -6.90 -2.47
N PRO A 60 17.41 -7.34 -3.11
CA PRO A 60 17.99 -8.67 -2.89
C PRO A 60 18.30 -8.98 -1.43
#